data_AF-A0ABC8SH15-F1
#
_entry.id   AF-A0ABC8SH15-F1
#
_cell.length_a   1.000
_cell.length_b   1.000
_cell.length_c   1.000
_cell.angle_alpha   90.00
_cell.angle_beta   90.00
_cell.angle_gamma   90.00
#
_symmetry.space_group_name_H-M   'P 1'
#
loop_
_entity.id
_entity.type
_entity.pdbx_description
1 polymer ?
#
loop_
_entity_poly.entity_id
_entity_poly.type
_entity_poly.pdbx_seq_one_letter_code
_entity_poly.pdbx_strand_id
1 'polypeptide(L)'
;MIYRLAMIDPKILRDKFYSSESFDGVEIHGAHGYLIDQFMKDQVNDRTDEYGGSLENRCRFALEIVEAISNEIGADKVGIRLSPFANYSESGDSNPKALGLYMAESLNKYGILYCHMVEPRMVTVGEKSDSPHSLLPMRKAFNGTFLVAGGYNREDGIKAVAENRADLVVYGRLFLANPDLPKRFELNAPLNKYDRETFYIPDPVIGYTDYPFLGSTN
;
A
#
# COMPACT_ATOMS: atom_id res chain seq x y z
N MET A 1 -8.90 -4.24 -8.01
CA MET A 1 -7.43 -4.40 -8.09
C MET A 1 -7.08 -5.76 -7.54
N ILE A 2 -6.90 -6.76 -8.42
CA ILE A 2 -6.52 -8.12 -8.04
C ILE A 2 -5.01 -8.09 -7.78
N TYR A 3 -4.58 -8.26 -6.53
CA TYR A 3 -3.17 -8.45 -6.20
C TYR A 3 -2.79 -9.88 -6.59
N ARG A 4 -1.96 -10.06 -7.63
CA ARG A 4 -1.20 -11.30 -7.80
C ARG A 4 0.16 -11.07 -7.15
N LEU A 5 0.36 -11.69 -5.98
CA LEU A 5 1.67 -11.75 -5.34
C LEU A 5 2.59 -12.56 -6.25
N ALA A 6 3.62 -11.89 -6.74
CA ALA A 6 4.56 -12.44 -7.68
C ALA A 6 5.96 -12.30 -7.09
N MET A 7 6.38 -13.30 -6.28
CA MET A 7 7.81 -13.63 -6.19
C MET A 7 8.22 -14.22 -7.53
N ILE A 8 8.33 -13.38 -8.53
CA ILE A 8 8.51 -13.80 -9.91
C ILE A 8 9.83 -13.19 -10.35
N ASP A 9 10.72 -14.04 -10.84
CA ASP A 9 11.85 -13.64 -11.68
C ASP A 9 11.38 -12.47 -12.58
N PRO A 10 11.98 -11.27 -12.50
CA PRO A 10 11.51 -10.10 -13.24
C PRO A 10 11.20 -10.39 -14.71
N LYS A 11 11.97 -11.30 -15.33
CA LYS A 11 11.72 -11.74 -16.71
C LYS A 11 10.38 -12.44 -16.89
N ILE A 12 10.01 -13.32 -15.95
CA ILE A 12 8.69 -13.96 -15.95
C ILE A 12 7.59 -12.92 -15.69
N LEU A 13 7.84 -11.89 -14.89
CA LEU A 13 6.88 -10.81 -14.66
C LEU A 13 6.58 -10.10 -15.98
N ARG A 14 7.60 -9.74 -16.76
CA ARG A 14 7.43 -9.20 -18.11
C ARG A 14 6.76 -10.19 -19.06
N ASP A 15 7.33 -11.38 -19.21
CA ASP A 15 6.94 -12.32 -20.28
C ASP A 15 5.55 -12.93 -20.09
N LYS A 16 5.08 -13.08 -18.84
CA LYS A 16 3.81 -13.77 -18.53
C LYS A 16 2.72 -12.89 -17.95
N PHE A 17 3.06 -11.78 -17.29
CA PHE A 17 2.09 -11.01 -16.50
C PHE A 17 2.01 -9.53 -16.89
N TYR A 18 3.06 -8.97 -17.45
CA TYR A 18 3.14 -7.57 -17.84
C TYR A 18 3.38 -7.45 -19.35
N SER A 19 2.30 -7.55 -20.13
CA SER A 19 2.28 -6.87 -21.43
C SER A 19 1.90 -5.41 -21.20
N SER A 20 2.56 -4.49 -21.90
CA SER A 20 2.21 -3.06 -21.87
C SER A 20 0.77 -2.77 -22.35
N GLU A 21 0.05 -3.80 -22.81
CA GLU A 21 -1.36 -3.74 -23.21
C GLU A 21 -2.32 -4.07 -22.05
N SER A 22 -1.84 -4.59 -20.92
CA SER A 22 -2.69 -5.07 -19.81
C SER A 22 -2.58 -4.26 -18.51
N PHE A 23 -1.42 -3.66 -18.22
CA PHE A 23 -1.19 -2.85 -17.01
C PHE A 23 -0.21 -1.71 -17.26
N ASP A 24 -0.45 -0.55 -16.64
CA ASP A 24 0.43 0.62 -16.75
C ASP A 24 1.70 0.48 -15.89
N GLY A 25 1.65 -0.29 -14.80
CA GLY A 25 2.77 -0.50 -13.89
C GLY A 25 2.49 -1.56 -12.83
N VAL A 26 3.35 -1.65 -11.83
CA VAL A 26 3.25 -2.63 -10.73
C VAL A 26 3.42 -1.99 -9.36
N GLU A 27 2.72 -2.53 -8.36
CA GLU A 27 2.93 -2.20 -6.95
C GLU A 27 3.57 -3.40 -6.24
N ILE A 28 4.78 -3.21 -5.70
CA ILE A 28 5.46 -4.20 -4.88
C ILE A 28 4.77 -4.25 -3.51
N HIS A 29 4.31 -5.42 -3.09
CA HIS A 29 3.62 -5.59 -1.81
C HIS A 29 4.61 -5.82 -0.65
N GLY A 30 5.17 -4.74 -0.10
CA GLY A 30 6.05 -4.72 1.08
C GLY A 30 5.33 -4.44 2.41
N ALA A 31 4.14 -4.98 2.62
CA ALA A 31 3.25 -4.59 3.71
C ALA A 31 2.47 -5.78 4.28
N HIS A 32 1.76 -5.54 5.38
CA HIS A 32 0.80 -6.43 6.02
C HIS A 32 1.35 -7.82 6.37
N GLY A 33 2.60 -7.90 6.84
CA GLY A 33 3.19 -9.15 7.30
C GLY A 33 3.36 -10.23 6.22
N TYR A 34 3.24 -9.87 4.94
CA TYR A 34 3.64 -10.77 3.85
C TYR A 34 5.16 -10.78 3.70
N LEU A 35 5.68 -11.64 2.84
CA LEU A 35 7.10 -12.01 2.77
C LEU A 35 8.09 -10.84 2.84
N ILE A 36 7.91 -9.79 2.02
CA ILE A 36 8.83 -8.65 2.02
C ILE A 36 8.79 -7.91 3.37
N ASP A 37 7.60 -7.76 3.96
CA ASP A 37 7.42 -7.18 5.30
C ASP A 37 8.04 -8.09 6.37
N GLN A 38 7.94 -9.41 6.25
CA GLN A 38 8.58 -10.37 7.17
C GLN A 38 10.11 -10.22 7.21
N PHE A 39 10.75 -9.95 6.08
CA PHE A 39 12.19 -9.62 6.06
C PHE A 39 12.45 -8.26 6.74
N MET A 40 11.60 -7.27 6.50
CA MET A 40 11.79 -5.94 7.04
C MET A 40 11.53 -5.83 8.55
N LYS A 41 10.71 -6.69 9.16
CA LYS A 41 10.21 -6.53 10.54
C LYS A 41 11.03 -7.32 11.56
N ASP A 42 11.62 -6.65 12.56
CA ASP A 42 12.54 -7.30 13.51
C ASP A 42 11.91 -8.28 14.51
N GLN A 43 10.58 -8.30 14.64
CA GLN A 43 9.89 -9.32 15.43
C GLN A 43 9.66 -10.63 14.64
N VAL A 44 9.99 -10.64 13.36
CA VAL A 44 9.89 -11.82 12.48
C VAL A 44 11.25 -12.23 11.93
N ASN A 45 12.06 -11.29 11.46
CA ASN A 45 13.36 -11.59 10.88
C ASN A 45 14.40 -11.86 11.97
N ASP A 46 14.67 -13.14 12.22
CA ASP A 46 15.66 -13.67 13.15
C ASP A 46 16.96 -14.13 12.45
N ARG A 47 17.16 -13.73 11.19
CA ARG A 47 18.32 -14.16 10.41
C ARG A 47 19.62 -13.55 10.93
N THR A 48 20.71 -14.29 10.75
CA THR A 48 22.08 -13.90 11.14
C THR A 48 23.00 -13.66 9.95
N ASP A 49 22.47 -13.73 8.72
CA ASP A 49 23.19 -13.45 7.48
C ASP A 49 23.00 -12.00 7.02
N GLU A 50 23.37 -11.70 5.77
CA GLU A 50 23.31 -10.35 5.19
C GLU A 50 21.89 -9.80 5.00
N TYR A 51 20.85 -10.60 5.27
CA TYR A 51 19.45 -10.21 5.19
C TYR A 51 18.78 -10.05 6.57
N GLY A 52 19.53 -10.16 7.68
CA GLY A 52 19.02 -10.03 9.04
C GLY A 52 19.87 -9.16 9.98
N GLY A 53 19.35 -8.95 11.19
CA GLY A 53 19.98 -8.14 12.22
C GLY A 53 19.82 -6.63 12.00
N SER A 54 20.75 -6.00 11.29
CA SER A 54 20.74 -4.55 11.10
C SER A 54 19.52 -4.08 10.29
N LEU A 55 19.13 -2.81 10.47
CA LEU A 55 18.04 -2.22 9.69
C LEU A 55 18.33 -2.26 8.17
N GLU A 56 19.58 -2.00 7.79
CA GLU A 56 20.04 -2.11 6.40
C GLU A 56 19.82 -3.53 5.85
N ASN A 57 20.28 -4.55 6.58
CA ASN A 57 20.20 -5.95 6.17
C ASN A 57 18.74 -6.41 6.04
N ARG A 58 17.89 -6.07 7.01
CA ARG A 58 16.45 -6.41 6.97
C ARG A 58 15.73 -5.79 5.78
N CYS A 59 16.15 -4.59 5.36
CA CYS A 59 15.58 -3.91 4.20
C CYS A 59 16.20 -4.36 2.87
N ARG A 60 17.35 -5.05 2.88
CA ARG A 60 18.11 -5.45 1.68
C ARG A 60 17.25 -6.19 0.67
N PHE A 61 16.52 -7.21 1.12
CA PHE A 61 15.64 -8.01 0.26
C PHE A 61 14.57 -7.16 -0.45
N ALA A 62 13.95 -6.22 0.26
CA ALA A 62 12.94 -5.33 -0.33
C ALA A 62 13.56 -4.42 -1.40
N LEU A 63 14.74 -3.86 -1.13
CA LEU A 63 15.43 -2.94 -2.03
C LEU A 63 15.98 -3.66 -3.28
N GLU A 64 16.45 -4.89 -3.15
CA GLU A 64 16.85 -5.73 -4.28
C GLU A 64 15.67 -6.08 -5.20
N ILE A 65 14.48 -6.34 -4.64
CA ILE A 65 13.26 -6.52 -5.44
C ILE A 65 12.90 -5.25 -6.19
N VAL A 66 12.96 -4.10 -5.52
CA VAL A 66 12.71 -2.79 -6.14
C VAL A 66 13.67 -2.55 -7.30
N GLU A 67 14.96 -2.81 -7.09
CA GLU A 67 15.99 -2.67 -8.13
C GLU A 67 15.72 -3.60 -9.32
N ALA A 68 15.50 -4.88 -9.05
CA ALA A 68 15.31 -5.90 -10.07
C ALA A 68 14.08 -5.60 -10.94
N ILE A 69 12.96 -5.20 -10.34
CA ILE A 69 11.73 -4.85 -11.08
C ILE A 69 11.91 -3.52 -11.83
N SER A 70 12.53 -2.52 -11.22
CA SER A 70 12.78 -1.23 -11.85
C SER A 70 13.67 -1.38 -13.10
N ASN A 71 14.69 -2.23 -13.04
CA ASN A 71 15.56 -2.54 -14.17
C ASN A 71 14.82 -3.26 -15.32
N GLU A 72 13.77 -4.02 -15.01
CA GLU A 72 13.04 -4.81 -15.99
C GLU A 72 11.97 -4.00 -16.75
N ILE A 73 11.17 -3.19 -16.02
CA ILE A 73 10.00 -2.51 -16.59
C ILE A 73 10.09 -0.98 -16.61
N GLY A 74 11.14 -0.42 -16.00
CA GLY A 74 11.32 1.03 -15.80
C GLY A 74 10.82 1.48 -14.42
N ALA A 75 11.64 2.24 -13.70
CA ALA A 75 11.34 2.73 -12.35
C ALA A 75 10.09 3.64 -12.31
N ASP A 76 9.83 4.37 -13.39
CA ASP A 76 8.65 5.22 -13.58
C ASP A 76 7.32 4.45 -13.65
N LYS A 77 7.37 3.12 -13.60
CA LYS A 77 6.20 2.23 -13.56
C LYS A 77 6.13 1.38 -12.31
N VAL A 78 7.00 1.62 -11.35
CA VAL A 78 7.11 0.86 -10.11
C VAL A 78 6.65 1.70 -8.94
N GLY A 79 5.77 1.15 -8.12
CA GLY A 79 5.54 1.63 -6.76
C GLY A 79 5.79 0.53 -5.74
N ILE A 80 5.88 0.92 -4.48
CA ILE A 80 5.95 -0.02 -3.35
C ILE A 80 4.99 0.38 -2.26
N ARG A 81 4.27 -0.61 -1.72
CA ARG A 81 3.38 -0.45 -0.58
C ARG A 81 4.05 -0.90 0.71
N LEU A 82 4.00 -0.07 1.75
CA LEU A 82 4.63 -0.30 3.05
C LEU A 82 3.63 -0.09 4.20
N SER A 83 3.79 -0.83 5.29
CA SER A 83 3.00 -0.66 6.52
C SER A 83 3.88 -0.72 7.78
N PRO A 84 4.78 0.25 7.99
CA PRO A 84 5.81 0.15 9.03
C PRO A 84 5.22 -0.04 10.43
N PHE A 85 4.09 0.62 10.70
CA PHE A 85 3.41 0.64 12.01
C PHE A 85 2.38 -0.48 12.20
N ALA A 86 2.13 -1.32 11.18
CA ALA A 86 1.19 -2.42 11.29
C ALA A 86 1.86 -3.64 11.92
N ASN A 87 1.12 -4.31 12.81
CA ASN A 87 1.51 -5.58 13.44
C ASN A 87 0.66 -6.76 12.94
N TYR A 88 0.02 -6.59 11.77
CA TYR A 88 -0.80 -7.62 11.16
C TYR A 88 0.00 -8.89 10.88
N SER A 89 -0.63 -10.06 11.02
CA SER A 89 0.02 -11.37 10.90
C SER A 89 1.27 -11.51 11.78
N GLU A 90 1.19 -10.99 13.01
CA GLU A 90 2.28 -11.06 14.01
C GLU A 90 3.60 -10.43 13.54
N SER A 91 3.52 -9.48 12.60
CA SER A 91 4.68 -8.89 11.93
C SER A 91 4.93 -7.46 12.39
N GLY A 92 5.35 -7.28 13.64
CA GLY A 92 5.69 -5.99 14.22
C GLY A 92 7.17 -5.62 14.10
N ASP A 93 7.48 -4.34 14.34
CA ASP A 93 8.87 -3.84 14.44
C ASP A 93 9.04 -3.09 15.76
N SER A 94 10.21 -3.22 16.39
CA SER A 94 10.53 -2.52 17.64
C SER A 94 10.72 -1.01 17.44
N ASN A 95 11.05 -0.56 16.23
CA ASN A 95 11.22 0.85 15.87
C ASN A 95 10.64 1.16 14.47
N PRO A 96 9.30 1.12 14.31
CA PRO A 96 8.64 1.24 13.01
C PRO A 96 8.86 2.61 12.36
N LYS A 97 9.16 3.64 13.17
CA LYS A 97 9.52 4.97 12.67
C LYS A 97 10.88 4.96 11.97
N ALA A 98 11.89 4.33 12.56
CA ALA A 98 13.21 4.20 11.94
C ALA A 98 13.12 3.34 10.67
N LEU A 99 12.38 2.23 10.71
CA LEU A 99 12.14 1.39 9.53
C LEU A 99 11.49 2.17 8.37
N GLY A 100 10.37 2.85 8.64
CA GLY A 100 9.67 3.60 7.60
C GLY A 100 10.50 4.76 7.03
N LEU A 101 11.29 5.44 7.88
CA LEU A 101 12.17 6.53 7.43
C LEU A 101 13.30 5.99 6.56
N TYR A 102 13.97 4.93 6.99
CA TYR A 102 15.05 4.29 6.24
C TYR A 102 14.57 3.83 4.86
N MET A 103 13.40 3.20 4.78
CA MET A 103 12.83 2.79 3.49
C MET A 103 12.50 4.00 2.61
N ALA A 104 11.85 5.04 3.15
CA ALA A 104 11.53 6.25 2.38
C ALA A 104 12.79 6.93 1.81
N GLU A 105 13.87 7.02 2.59
CA GLU A 105 15.16 7.55 2.15
C GLU A 105 15.83 6.66 1.09
N SER A 106 15.87 5.35 1.34
CA SER A 106 16.54 4.37 0.47
C SER A 106 15.88 4.27 -0.90
N LEU A 107 14.55 4.35 -0.95
CA LEU A 107 13.77 4.23 -2.19
C LEU A 107 14.09 5.37 -3.18
N ASN A 108 14.57 6.52 -2.72
CA ASN A 108 14.96 7.64 -3.59
C ASN A 108 16.08 7.26 -4.57
N LYS A 109 16.97 6.33 -4.21
CA LYS A 109 18.06 5.87 -5.07
C LYS A 109 17.54 5.24 -6.37
N TYR A 110 16.35 4.64 -6.32
CA TYR A 110 15.78 3.88 -7.43
C TYR A 110 14.85 4.72 -8.32
N GLY A 111 14.48 5.93 -7.90
CA GLY A 111 13.63 6.82 -8.68
C GLY A 111 12.24 6.24 -9.00
N ILE A 112 11.71 5.38 -8.11
CA ILE A 112 10.41 4.73 -8.31
C ILE A 112 9.26 5.75 -8.34
N LEU A 113 8.20 5.44 -9.06
CA LEU A 113 7.06 6.34 -9.29
C LEU A 113 6.39 6.80 -7.99
N TYR A 114 6.13 5.87 -7.07
CA TYR A 114 5.46 6.20 -5.82
C TYR A 114 5.82 5.31 -4.63
N CYS A 115 5.66 5.87 -3.43
CA CYS A 115 5.64 5.13 -2.17
C CYS A 115 4.24 5.19 -1.57
N HIS A 116 3.61 4.04 -1.36
CA HIS A 116 2.27 3.91 -0.80
C HIS A 116 2.35 3.44 0.65
N MET A 117 2.02 4.29 1.60
CA MET A 117 2.11 3.98 3.02
C MET A 117 0.75 3.81 3.69
N VAL A 118 0.63 2.75 4.48
CA VAL A 118 -0.52 2.51 5.36
C VAL A 118 -0.37 3.33 6.64
N GLU A 119 -1.44 4.04 7.00
CA GLU A 119 -1.51 4.92 8.15
C GLU A 119 -1.29 4.19 9.48
N PRO A 120 -0.60 4.81 10.46
CA PRO A 120 -0.35 4.21 11.77
C PRO A 120 -1.61 3.89 12.57
N ARG A 121 -2.74 4.53 12.27
CA ARG A 121 -4.05 4.21 12.86
C ARG A 121 -4.57 2.82 12.43
N MET A 122 -3.92 2.18 11.46
CA MET A 122 -4.24 0.84 10.96
C MET A 122 -3.23 -0.19 11.48
N VAL A 123 -2.91 -0.16 12.78
CA VAL A 123 -1.99 -1.15 13.40
C VAL A 123 -2.51 -2.58 13.15
N THR A 124 -3.82 -2.76 13.31
CA THR A 124 -4.56 -3.97 12.94
C THR A 124 -5.37 -3.70 11.67
N VAL A 125 -5.28 -4.62 10.69
CA VAL A 125 -6.01 -4.47 9.42
C VAL A 125 -7.52 -4.42 9.68
N GLY A 126 -8.17 -3.41 9.10
CA GLY A 126 -9.62 -3.24 9.18
C GLY A 126 -10.12 -2.40 10.36
N GLU A 127 -9.29 -2.14 11.36
CA GLU A 127 -9.67 -1.36 12.56
C GLU A 127 -8.92 -0.02 12.59
N LYS A 128 -9.58 1.04 13.06
CA LYS A 128 -8.91 2.30 13.36
C LYS A 128 -8.60 2.32 14.85
N SER A 129 -7.36 2.59 15.20
CA SER A 129 -6.93 2.87 16.56
C SER A 129 -6.35 4.27 16.66
N ASP A 130 -6.39 4.85 17.85
CA ASP A 130 -5.61 6.04 18.13
C ASP A 130 -4.12 5.71 18.05
N SER A 131 -3.35 6.57 17.40
CA SER A 131 -1.92 6.38 17.22
C SER A 131 -1.19 7.71 17.39
N PRO A 132 -0.12 7.76 18.20
CA PRO A 132 0.72 8.96 18.32
C PRO A 132 1.69 9.11 17.14
N HIS A 133 1.74 8.13 16.24
CA HIS A 133 2.68 8.09 15.13
C HIS A 133 2.14 8.83 13.89
N SER A 134 3.06 9.25 13.02
CA SER A 134 2.75 10.00 11.80
C SER A 134 3.62 9.53 10.64
N LEU A 135 3.05 9.56 9.43
CA LEU A 135 3.79 9.33 8.18
C LEU A 135 4.52 10.58 7.67
N LEU A 136 4.33 11.75 8.29
CA LEU A 136 4.92 13.00 7.82
C LEU A 136 6.45 12.96 7.68
N PRO A 137 7.23 12.33 8.58
CA PRO A 137 8.67 12.17 8.37
C PRO A 137 9.01 11.42 7.08
N MET A 138 8.28 10.35 6.77
CA MET A 138 8.46 9.56 5.55
C MET A 138 8.04 10.34 4.30
N ARG A 139 6.92 11.09 4.36
CA ARG A 139 6.50 12.00 3.28
C ARG A 139 7.57 13.03 2.95
N LYS A 140 8.25 13.57 3.96
CA LYS A 140 9.33 14.56 3.78
C LYS A 140 10.62 13.95 3.25
N ALA A 141 10.88 12.69 3.56
CA ALA A 141 12.10 11.99 3.17
C ALA A 141 12.03 11.40 1.76
N PHE A 142 10.85 11.02 1.28
CA PHE A 142 10.66 10.48 -0.06
C PHE A 142 10.42 11.62 -1.08
N ASN A 143 11.18 11.62 -2.17
CA ASN A 143 11.19 12.66 -3.19
C ASN A 143 10.10 12.47 -4.26
N GLY A 144 9.59 11.25 -4.43
CA GLY A 144 8.57 10.91 -5.42
C GLY A 144 7.13 11.14 -4.92
N THR A 145 6.18 10.55 -5.64
CA THR A 145 4.75 10.64 -5.29
C THR A 145 4.45 9.81 -4.04
N PHE A 146 3.83 10.41 -3.02
CA PHE A 146 3.54 9.75 -1.75
C PHE A 146 2.04 9.51 -1.59
N LEU A 147 1.66 8.23 -1.55
CA LEU A 147 0.29 7.76 -1.38
C LEU A 147 0.05 7.41 0.09
N VAL A 148 -1.11 7.80 0.63
CA VAL A 148 -1.55 7.36 1.97
C VAL A 148 -2.84 6.58 1.91
N ALA A 149 -2.93 5.54 2.73
CA ALA A 149 -4.13 4.72 2.86
C ALA A 149 -4.39 4.37 4.32
N GLY A 150 -5.67 4.22 4.69
CA GLY A 150 -6.02 3.73 6.02
C GLY A 150 -7.01 4.60 6.76
N GLY A 151 -8.28 4.25 6.63
CA GLY A 151 -9.33 4.89 7.41
C GLY A 151 -9.63 6.33 7.02
N TYR A 152 -9.26 6.76 5.82
CA TYR A 152 -9.67 8.06 5.28
C TYR A 152 -11.17 8.08 4.96
N ASN A 153 -11.82 9.20 5.31
CA ASN A 153 -13.05 9.67 4.68
C ASN A 153 -12.69 10.82 3.73
N ARG A 154 -13.71 11.42 3.10
CA ARG A 154 -13.56 12.53 2.17
C ARG A 154 -12.83 13.72 2.80
N GLU A 155 -13.29 14.17 3.97
CA GLU A 155 -12.80 15.38 4.65
C GLU A 155 -11.34 15.22 5.08
N ASP A 156 -11.00 14.08 5.68
CA ASP A 156 -9.65 13.76 6.11
C ASP A 156 -8.70 13.63 4.91
N GLY A 157 -9.20 13.11 3.79
CA GLY A 157 -8.44 12.99 2.55
C GLY A 157 -8.12 14.35 1.93
N ILE A 158 -9.12 15.24 1.86
CA ILE A 158 -8.93 16.63 1.42
C ILE A 158 -7.88 17.32 2.29
N LYS A 159 -7.99 17.19 3.62
CA LYS A 159 -7.00 17.77 4.55
C LYS A 159 -5.60 17.21 4.34
N ALA A 160 -5.45 15.89 4.13
CA ALA A 160 -4.14 15.28 3.94
C ALA A 160 -3.40 15.85 2.72
N VAL A 161 -4.10 16.08 1.62
CA VAL A 161 -3.51 16.70 0.42
C VAL A 161 -3.24 18.19 0.65
N ALA A 162 -4.23 18.93 1.19
CA ALA A 162 -4.09 20.37 1.43
C ALA A 162 -2.94 20.72 2.40
N GLU A 163 -2.66 19.84 3.36
CA GLU A 163 -1.59 20.00 4.35
C GLU A 163 -0.25 19.39 3.89
N ASN A 164 -0.14 18.98 2.62
CA ASN A 164 1.05 18.34 2.05
C ASN A 164 1.52 17.09 2.82
N ARG A 165 0.57 16.33 3.38
CA ARG A 165 0.84 15.05 4.06
C ARG A 165 0.88 13.89 3.08
N ALA A 166 0.27 14.04 1.90
CA ALA A 166 0.26 13.08 0.82
C ALA A 166 -0.03 13.78 -0.52
N ASP A 167 0.40 13.19 -1.62
CA ASP A 167 0.03 13.64 -2.96
C ASP A 167 -1.29 12.97 -3.41
N LEU A 168 -1.52 11.73 -2.98
CA LEU A 168 -2.72 10.95 -3.29
C LEU A 168 -3.22 10.18 -2.06
N VAL A 169 -4.55 10.00 -1.98
CA VAL A 169 -5.22 9.26 -0.91
C VAL A 169 -5.93 8.04 -1.50
N VAL A 170 -5.63 6.86 -0.97
CA VAL A 170 -6.13 5.57 -1.49
C VAL A 170 -7.27 5.05 -0.61
N TYR A 171 -8.37 4.65 -1.26
CA TYR A 171 -9.59 4.16 -0.62
C TYR A 171 -9.85 2.69 -1.00
N GLY A 172 -9.98 1.81 0.01
CA GLY A 172 -10.35 0.41 -0.18
C GLY A 172 -11.84 0.16 0.03
N ARG A 173 -12.25 0.03 1.31
CA ARG A 173 -13.64 -0.28 1.72
C ARG A 173 -14.71 0.61 1.09
N LEU A 174 -14.46 1.92 1.03
CA LEU A 174 -15.40 2.85 0.41
C LEU A 174 -15.52 2.60 -1.09
N PHE A 175 -14.41 2.29 -1.77
CA PHE A 175 -14.40 2.06 -3.21
C PHE A 175 -15.10 0.74 -3.56
N LEU A 176 -14.94 -0.30 -2.74
CA LEU A 176 -15.66 -1.56 -2.92
C LEU A 176 -17.18 -1.33 -2.97
N ALA A 177 -17.73 -0.56 -2.03
CA ALA A 177 -19.16 -0.32 -1.97
C ALA A 177 -19.66 0.81 -2.88
N ASN A 178 -18.77 1.64 -3.41
CA ASN A 178 -19.13 2.83 -4.19
C ASN A 178 -18.33 2.82 -5.49
N PRO A 179 -18.83 2.17 -6.56
CA PRO A 179 -18.09 2.05 -7.82
C PRO A 179 -17.78 3.41 -8.46
N ASP A 180 -18.55 4.44 -8.11
CA ASP A 180 -18.41 5.83 -8.51
C ASP A 180 -17.95 6.76 -7.37
N LEU A 181 -17.16 6.23 -6.42
CA LEU A 181 -16.66 6.96 -5.24
C LEU A 181 -16.09 8.35 -5.58
N PRO A 182 -15.25 8.53 -6.62
CA PRO A 182 -14.73 9.87 -6.96
C PRO A 182 -15.85 10.87 -7.25
N LYS A 183 -16.89 10.45 -7.99
CA LYS A 183 -18.03 11.32 -8.32
C LYS A 183 -18.86 11.66 -7.09
N ARG A 184 -19.05 10.68 -6.18
CA ARG A 184 -19.72 10.92 -4.90
C ARG A 184 -18.94 11.90 -4.02
N PHE A 185 -17.62 11.80 -3.97
CA PHE A 185 -16.79 12.78 -3.27
C PHE A 185 -16.84 14.16 -3.90
N GLU A 186 -16.79 14.27 -5.23
CA GLU A 186 -16.91 15.55 -5.94
C GLU A 186 -18.22 16.26 -5.57
N LEU A 187 -19.34 15.53 -5.59
CA LEU A 187 -20.68 16.06 -5.31
C LEU A 187 -21.04 16.12 -3.82
N ASN A 188 -20.17 15.63 -2.94
CA ASN A 188 -20.49 15.38 -1.53
C ASN A 188 -21.80 14.56 -1.36
N ALA A 189 -21.99 13.55 -2.20
CA ALA A 189 -23.16 12.70 -2.22
C ALA A 189 -23.10 11.61 -1.14
N PRO A 190 -24.25 11.03 -0.74
CA PRO A 190 -24.29 9.89 0.18
C PRO A 190 -23.47 8.69 -0.34
N LEU A 191 -22.81 7.99 0.58
CA LEU A 191 -22.05 6.79 0.28
C LEU A 191 -22.87 5.54 0.62
N ASN A 192 -22.80 4.54 -0.25
CA ASN A 192 -23.25 3.20 0.06
C ASN A 192 -22.44 2.66 1.25
N LYS A 193 -23.12 1.92 2.13
CA LYS A 193 -22.46 1.18 3.21
C LYS A 193 -21.85 -0.10 2.65
N TYR A 194 -20.61 -0.38 2.99
CA TYR A 194 -19.99 -1.67 2.71
C TYR A 194 -20.52 -2.74 3.66
N ASP A 195 -20.67 -3.96 3.16
CA ASP A 195 -20.91 -5.16 3.96
C ASP A 195 -19.61 -5.96 4.10
N ARG A 196 -19.17 -6.21 5.35
CA ARG A 196 -17.92 -6.94 5.60
C ARG A 196 -18.05 -8.44 5.39
N GLU A 197 -19.25 -9.00 5.57
CA GLU A 197 -19.47 -10.44 5.44
C GLU A 197 -19.27 -10.92 4.00
N THR A 198 -19.37 -10.01 3.02
CA THR A 198 -19.24 -10.31 1.60
C THR A 198 -17.85 -10.02 1.02
N PHE A 199 -16.86 -9.57 1.81
CA PHE A 199 -15.56 -9.13 1.26
C PHE A 199 -14.76 -10.26 0.61
N TYR A 200 -14.89 -11.48 1.12
CA TYR A 200 -14.07 -12.63 0.74
C TYR A 200 -14.89 -13.86 0.39
N ILE A 201 -16.18 -13.69 0.09
CA ILE A 201 -17.01 -14.79 -0.42
C ILE A 201 -16.69 -15.03 -1.89
N PRO A 202 -16.89 -16.26 -2.40
CA PRO A 202 -16.58 -16.59 -3.79
C PRO A 202 -17.68 -16.17 -4.78
N ASP A 203 -18.73 -15.47 -4.32
CA ASP A 203 -19.84 -15.04 -5.17
C ASP A 203 -19.39 -13.91 -6.13
N PRO A 204 -19.65 -14.03 -7.45
CA PRO A 204 -19.19 -13.04 -8.42
C PRO A 204 -20.05 -11.76 -8.45
N VAL A 205 -21.20 -11.75 -7.77
CA VAL A 205 -22.17 -10.66 -7.80
C VAL A 205 -22.32 -10.03 -6.42
N ILE A 206 -22.70 -10.84 -5.43
CA ILE A 206 -23.13 -10.38 -4.11
C ILE A 206 -21.99 -9.69 -3.37
N GLY A 207 -22.15 -8.41 -3.07
CA GLY A 207 -21.16 -7.57 -2.40
C GLY A 207 -19.89 -7.33 -3.23
N TYR A 208 -19.95 -7.51 -4.55
CA TYR A 208 -18.83 -7.30 -5.47
C TYR A 208 -19.21 -6.41 -6.66
N THR A 209 -20.24 -6.79 -7.44
CA THR A 209 -20.67 -6.02 -8.63
C THR A 209 -22.11 -5.49 -8.53
N ASP A 210 -22.80 -5.75 -7.42
CA ASP A 210 -24.18 -5.37 -7.14
C ASP A 210 -24.33 -4.05 -6.36
N TYR A 211 -23.23 -3.40 -5.98
CA TYR A 211 -23.29 -2.06 -5.37
C TYR A 211 -23.77 -1.01 -6.37
N PRO A 212 -24.82 -0.22 -6.05
CA PRO A 212 -25.44 0.70 -7.01
C PRO A 212 -24.60 1.95 -7.27
N PHE A 213 -24.67 2.46 -8.50
CA PHE A 213 -24.17 3.79 -8.87
C PHE A 213 -25.08 4.89 -8.33
N LEU A 214 -24.59 6.13 -8.27
CA LEU A 214 -25.39 7.28 -7.89
C LEU A 214 -26.55 7.47 -8.89
N GLY A 215 -27.78 7.57 -8.38
CA GLY A 215 -28.98 7.75 -9.21
C GLY A 215 -29.61 6.45 -9.72
N SER A 216 -29.02 5.28 -9.45
CA SER A 216 -29.71 4.00 -9.64
C SER A 216 -30.89 3.90 -8.65
N THR A 217 -32.11 3.78 -9.16
CA THR A 217 -33.27 3.35 -8.37
C THR A 217 -33.29 1.83 -8.32
N ASN A 218 -33.39 1.26 -7.12
CA ASN A 218 -33.68 -0.18 -6.94
C ASN A 218 -35.01 -0.56 -7.57
#